data_AF-A0A453PAZ3-F1
#
_entry.id   AF-A0A453PAZ3-F1
#
_cell.length_a   1.000
_cell.length_b   1.000
_cell.length_c   1.000
_cell.angle_alpha   90.00
_cell.angle_beta   90.00
_cell.angle_gamma   90.00
#
_symmetry.space_group_name_H-M   'P 1'
#
loop_
_entity.id
_entity.type
_entity.pdbx_description
1 polymer ?
#
loop_
_entity_poly.entity_id
_entity_poly.type
_entity_poly.pdbx_seq_one_letter_code
_entity_poly.pdbx_strand_id
1 'polypeptide(L)'
;YTVGLAAVTWAIWLARNKATFEKQLIKSPFEIVYLACSFLLYSAGLQPVEEVARLRLGAEMIRASTTKLMAMCEGARRATGD
;
A
#
# COMPACT_ATOMS: atom_id res chain seq x y z
N TYR A 1 -5.43 -10.28 11.64
CA TYR A 1 -6.46 -9.76 10.70
C TYR A 1 -6.82 -8.30 10.97
N THR A 2 -7.14 -7.91 12.21
CA THR A 2 -7.56 -6.53 12.57
C THR A 2 -6.54 -5.45 12.18
N VAL A 3 -5.26 -5.68 12.47
CA VAL A 3 -4.17 -4.73 12.14
C VAL A 3 -4.06 -4.47 10.64
N GLY A 4 -4.19 -5.52 9.83
CA GLY A 4 -4.10 -5.38 8.38
C GLY A 4 -5.26 -4.60 7.79
N LEU A 5 -6.48 -4.88 8.25
CA LEU A 5 -7.66 -4.13 7.83
C LEU A 5 -7.57 -2.65 8.26
N ALA A 6 -7.12 -2.40 9.50
CA ALA A 6 -6.92 -1.05 10.00
C ALA A 6 -5.89 -0.28 9.17
N ALA A 7 -4.74 -0.89 8.84
CA ALA A 7 -3.70 -0.27 8.03
C ALA A 7 -4.21 0.11 6.62
N VAL A 8 -4.96 -0.77 5.97
CA VAL A 8 -5.54 -0.51 4.64
C VAL A 8 -6.60 0.59 4.71
N THR A 9 -7.51 0.50 5.68
CA THR A 9 -8.58 1.50 5.87
C THR A 9 -7.98 2.88 6.14
N TRP A 10 -6.95 2.93 6.97
CA TRP A 10 -6.25 4.16 7.30
C TRP A 10 -5.51 4.75 6.10
N ALA A 11 -4.83 3.93 5.29
CA ALA A 11 -4.18 4.38 4.07
C ALA A 11 -5.18 5.03 3.09
N ILE A 12 -6.35 4.41 2.89
CA ILE A 12 -7.41 4.94 2.04
C ILE A 12 -7.95 6.25 2.61
N TRP A 13 -8.26 6.30 3.90
CA TRP A 13 -8.76 7.50 4.57
C TRP A 13 -7.78 8.66 4.47
N LEU A 14 -6.50 8.42 4.74
CA LEU A 14 -5.45 9.44 4.66
C LEU A 14 -5.28 9.96 3.23
N ALA A 15 -5.24 9.07 2.24
CA ALA A 15 -5.10 9.47 0.84
C ALA A 15 -6.28 10.31 0.36
N ARG A 16 -7.52 9.95 0.75
CA ARG A 16 -8.72 10.75 0.44
C ARG A 16 -8.70 12.11 1.10
N ASN A 17 -8.33 12.18 2.38
CA ASN A 17 -8.26 13.45 3.10
C ASN A 17 -7.19 14.38 2.54
N LYS A 18 -6.01 13.86 2.17
CA LYS A 18 -4.99 14.67 1.51
C LYS A 18 -5.48 15.26 0.19
N ALA A 19 -6.20 14.47 -0.61
CA ALA A 19 -6.79 14.97 -1.84
C ALA A 19 -7.85 16.06 -1.58
N THR A 20 -8.69 15.89 -0.55
CA THR A 20 -9.77 16.85 -0.23
C THR A 20 -9.27 18.13 0.44
N PHE A 21 -8.42 18.02 1.47
CA PHE A 21 -8.03 19.14 2.32
C PHE A 21 -6.71 19.77 1.89
N GLU A 22 -5.74 18.99 1.43
CA GLU A 22 -4.41 19.47 1.04
C GLU A 22 -4.27 19.67 -0.47
N LYS A 23 -5.32 19.35 -1.26
CA LYS A 23 -5.32 19.36 -2.73
C LYS A 23 -4.21 18.49 -3.34
N GLN A 24 -3.69 17.52 -2.59
CA GLN A 24 -2.70 16.56 -3.06
C GLN A 24 -3.42 15.40 -3.73
N LEU A 25 -3.60 15.50 -5.05
CA LEU A 25 -4.22 14.43 -5.83
C LEU A 25 -3.33 13.19 -5.84
N ILE A 26 -3.98 12.03 -5.71
CA ILE A 26 -3.35 10.72 -5.82
C ILE A 26 -3.00 10.50 -7.29
N LYS A 27 -1.71 10.41 -7.62
CA LYS A 27 -1.26 10.27 -9.02
C LYS A 27 -1.37 8.84 -9.52
N SER A 28 -1.37 7.89 -8.57
CA SER A 28 -1.39 6.47 -8.87
C SER A 28 -2.08 5.68 -7.77
N PRO A 29 -2.95 4.71 -8.09
CA PRO A 29 -3.57 3.84 -7.09
C PRO A 29 -2.52 3.05 -6.28
N PHE A 30 -1.32 2.85 -6.84
CA PHE A 30 -0.21 2.17 -6.17
C PHE A 30 0.30 2.95 -4.94
N GLU A 31 0.19 4.28 -4.92
CA GLU A 31 0.60 5.10 -3.77
C GLU A 31 -0.18 4.71 -2.49
N ILE A 32 -1.47 4.40 -2.62
CA ILE A 32 -2.31 3.96 -1.49
C ILE A 32 -1.83 2.60 -0.99
N VAL A 33 -1.44 1.69 -1.90
CA VAL A 33 -0.97 0.34 -1.54
C VAL A 33 0.38 0.40 -0.83
N TYR A 34 1.30 1.25 -1.30
CA TYR A 34 2.57 1.48 -0.62
C TYR A 34 2.37 2.14 0.74
N LEU A 35 1.43 3.08 0.86
CA LEU A 35 1.07 3.68 2.14
C LEU A 35 0.51 2.63 3.12
N ALA A 36 -0.34 1.71 2.66
CA ALA A 36 -0.83 0.60 3.46
C ALA A 36 0.32 -0.32 3.91
N CYS A 37 1.30 -0.61 3.05
CA CYS A 37 2.50 -1.37 3.44
C CYS A 37 3.31 -0.66 4.52
N SER A 38 3.48 0.66 4.43
CA SER A 38 4.14 1.46 5.46
C SER A 38 3.43 1.37 6.80
N PHE A 39 2.09 1.47 6.81
CA PHE A 39 1.30 1.29 8.03
C PHE A 39 1.39 -0.12 8.58
N LEU A 40 1.38 -1.16 7.75
CA LEU A 40 1.57 -2.55 8.18
C LEU A 40 2.91 -2.76 8.86
N LEU A 41 4.00 -2.23 8.28
CA LEU A 41 5.35 -2.35 8.85
C LEU A 41 5.48 -1.56 10.15
N TYR A 42 4.89 -0.37 10.21
CA TYR A 42 4.82 0.42 11.45
C TYR A 42 4.05 -0.33 12.53
N SER A 43 2.86 -0.84 12.21
CA SER A 43 2.05 -1.61 13.14
C SER A 43 2.70 -2.92 13.55
N ALA A 44 3.51 -3.55 12.70
CA ALA A 44 4.28 -4.74 13.06
C ALA A 44 5.29 -4.44 14.18
N GLY A 45 5.87 -3.23 14.22
CA GLY A 45 6.74 -2.82 15.34
C GLY A 45 6.03 -2.70 16.69
N LEU A 46 4.69 -2.65 16.70
CA LEU A 46 3.85 -2.53 17.89
C LEU A 46 3.26 -3.88 18.35
N GLN A 47 3.50 -4.98 17.62
CA GLN A 47 2.94 -6.29 17.92
C GLN A 47 3.92 -7.20 18.68
N PRO A 48 3.44 -8.24 19.37
CA PRO A 48 4.28 -9.31 19.90
C PRO A 48 5.11 -9.98 18.79
N VAL A 49 6.29 -10.49 19.14
CA VAL A 49 7.32 -11.03 18.22
C VAL A 49 6.76 -11.99 17.16
N GLU A 50 5.84 -12.87 17.55
CA GLU A 50 5.24 -13.87 16.67
C GLU A 50 4.36 -13.25 15.57
N GLU A 51 3.60 -12.19 15.90
CA GLU A 51 2.74 -11.47 14.95
C GLU A 51 3.54 -10.49 14.07
N VAL A 52 4.70 -10.00 14.55
CA VAL A 52 5.59 -9.14 13.76
C VAL A 52 6.04 -9.84 12.48
N ALA A 53 6.47 -11.11 12.58
CA ALA A 53 6.96 -11.87 11.43
C ALA A 53 5.85 -12.03 10.37
N ARG A 54 4.64 -12.38 10.80
CA ARG A 54 3.48 -12.54 9.92
C ARG A 54 3.10 -11.24 9.21
N LEU A 55 3.09 -10.11 9.95
CA LEU A 55 2.77 -8.81 9.37
C LEU A 55 3.83 -8.33 8.37
N ARG A 56 5.12 -8.52 8.68
CA ARG A 56 6.22 -8.18 7.76
C ARG A 56 6.17 -9.01 6.49
N LEU A 57 5.99 -10.33 6.61
CA LEU A 57 5.83 -11.20 5.46
C LEU A 57 4.64 -10.78 4.58
N GLY A 58 3.49 -10.47 5.19
CA GLY A 58 2.32 -9.98 4.47
C GLY A 58 2.59 -8.67 3.72
N ALA A 59 3.25 -7.70 4.38
CA ALA A 59 3.62 -6.43 3.76
C ALA A 59 4.60 -6.62 2.58
N GLU A 60 5.57 -7.53 2.71
CA GLU A 60 6.50 -7.86 1.63
C GLU A 60 5.79 -8.51 0.44
N MET A 61 4.88 -9.45 0.69
CA MET A 61 4.08 -10.09 -0.36
C MET A 61 3.23 -9.09 -1.14
N ILE A 62 2.55 -8.17 -0.43
CA ILE A 62 1.77 -7.10 -1.05
C ILE A 62 2.70 -6.24 -1.91
N ARG A 63 3.82 -5.77 -1.34
CA ARG A 63 4.78 -4.92 -2.04
C ARG A 63 5.34 -5.57 -3.31
N ALA A 64 5.71 -6.85 -3.25
CA ALA A 64 6.23 -7.59 -4.39
C ALA A 64 5.16 -7.75 -5.49
N SER A 65 3.94 -8.10 -5.09
CA SER A 65 2.80 -8.24 -6.01
C SER A 65 2.45 -6.91 -6.69
N THR A 66 2.43 -5.81 -5.93
CA THR A 66 2.23 -4.46 -6.44
C THR A 66 3.32 -4.07 -7.43
N THR A 67 4.59 -4.34 -7.12
CA THR A 67 5.72 -4.05 -8.02
C THR A 67 5.58 -4.78 -9.35
N LYS A 68 5.17 -6.05 -9.31
CA LYS A 68 4.89 -6.84 -10.51
C LYS A 68 3.73 -6.25 -11.32
N LEU A 69 2.63 -5.86 -10.67
CA LEU A 69 1.48 -5.23 -11.32
C LEU A 69 1.86 -3.89 -11.97
N MET A 70 2.67 -3.06 -11.31
CA MET A 70 3.17 -1.81 -11.90
C MET A 70 3.93 -2.06 -13.20
N ALA A 71 4.87 -3.02 -13.19
CA ALA A 71 5.63 -3.36 -14.39
C ALA A 71 4.72 -3.87 -15.53
N MET A 72 3.69 -4.65 -15.20
CA MET A 72 2.70 -5.10 -16.18
C MET A 72 1.89 -3.93 -16.76
N CYS A 73 1.43 -3.00 -15.92
CA CYS A 73 0.70 -1.81 -16.36
C CYS A 73 1.56 -0.91 -17.26
N GLU A 74 2.85 -0.73 -16.93
CA GLU A 74 3.78 0.01 -17.78
C GLU A 74 4.00 -0.68 -19.13
N GLY A 75 4.15 -2.01 -19.14
CA GLY A 75 4.25 -2.78 -20.37
C GLY A 75 3.01 -2.65 -21.24
N ALA A 76 1.83 -2.71 -20.63
CA ALA A 76 0.55 -2.52 -21.33
C ALA A 76 0.44 -1.12 -21.94
N ARG A 77 0.79 -0.07 -21.18
CA ARG A 77 0.77 1.32 -21.67
C ARG A 77 1.70 1.54 -22.86
N ARG A 78 2.90 0.95 -22.82
CA ARG A 78 3.85 1.00 -23.95
C ARG A 78 3.33 0.26 -25.18
N ALA A 79 2.62 -0.85 -25.00
CA ALA A 79 2.01 -1.61 -26.10
C ALA A 79 0.84 -0.87 -26.75
N THR A 80 0.12 -0.03 -25.99
CA THR A 80 -0.99 0.80 -26.49
C THR A 80 -0.57 2.11 -27.14
N GLY A 81 0.74 2.46 -27.14
CA GLY A 81 1.26 3.63 -27.86
C GLY A 81 0.99 4.99 -27.22
N ASP A 82 0.89 5.03 -25.88
CA ASP A 82 0.64 6.25 -25.07
C ASP A 82 1.88 6.70 -24.29
#